data_AF-A0A971H1I0-F1
#
_entry.id   AF-A0A971H1I0-F1
#
_cell.length_a   1.000
_cell.length_b   1.000
_cell.length_c   1.000
_cell.angle_alpha   90.00
_cell.angle_beta   90.00
_cell.angle_gamma   90.00
#
_symmetry.space_group_name_H-M   'P 1'
#
loop_
_entity.id
_entity.type
_entity.pdbx_description
1 polymer ?
#
loop_
_entity_poly.entity_id
_entity_poly.type
_entity_poly.pdbx_seq_one_letter_code
_entity_poly.pdbx_strand_id
1 'polypeptide(L)'
;MSSQQRWVSVILVLVAAAVLSGCKAAGSTTLGYPDVAEAQAITPVAASEAPADPGSYPYPDQAAAPAAGPAGLYPLSMRTGLPELDAVLAALETRDTAGLVSLVKLQLVACGVDDQPMLACPEGVKAGAQVEVLPYVAETRSYLAREGLEQALQLPITGLYALTQPIVDPSAPAVWQPGTHALILALEEPSQSAVLHVREGAIVRLERYAAAPIEAVKATGGAIILAPADGSTDIYPAP
;
A
#
# COMPACT_ATOMS: atom_id res chain seq x y z
N MET A 1 46.08 -11.55 -10.92
CA MET A 1 45.93 -11.11 -9.52
C MET A 1 46.65 -9.78 -9.37
N SER A 2 45.91 -8.67 -9.55
CA SER A 2 46.46 -7.34 -9.85
C SER A 2 46.33 -6.34 -8.69
N SER A 3 47.50 -5.89 -8.24
CA SER A 3 47.98 -4.67 -7.55
C SER A 3 47.10 -3.41 -7.34
N GLN A 4 45.76 -3.42 -7.37
CA GLN A 4 44.96 -2.19 -7.17
C GLN A 4 44.38 -1.99 -5.74
N GLN A 5 44.71 -2.84 -4.78
CA GLN A 5 44.03 -2.88 -3.48
C GLN A 5 44.82 -2.23 -2.33
N ARG A 6 45.51 -1.10 -2.57
CA ARG A 6 46.36 -0.46 -1.54
C ARG A 6 46.15 1.04 -1.29
N TRP A 7 45.20 1.70 -1.96
CA TRP A 7 45.12 3.18 -1.93
C TRP A 7 43.93 3.80 -1.18
N VAL A 8 43.02 3.03 -0.60
CA VAL A 8 41.79 3.62 0.01
C VAL A 8 41.87 3.81 1.53
N SER A 9 42.88 3.25 2.22
CA SER A 9 42.94 3.24 3.69
C SER A 9 43.52 4.48 4.37
N VAL A 10 43.83 5.57 3.65
CA VAL A 10 44.52 6.74 4.24
C VAL A 10 43.63 7.99 4.37
N ILE A 11 42.43 8.01 3.79
CA ILE A 11 41.50 9.16 3.91
C ILE A 11 40.40 8.87 4.95
N LEU A 12 40.76 8.27 6.09
CA LEU A 12 39.81 7.96 7.17
C LEU A 12 40.22 8.52 8.56
N VAL A 13 41.18 9.45 8.63
CA VAL A 13 41.72 9.93 9.92
C VAL A 13 41.62 11.45 10.14
N LEU A 14 41.18 12.26 9.17
CA LEU A 14 41.28 13.74 9.28
C LEU A 14 39.97 14.54 9.35
N VAL A 15 38.80 13.90 9.44
CA VAL A 15 37.52 14.63 9.61
C VAL A 15 36.80 14.18 10.88
N ALA A 16 37.53 14.13 12.00
CA ALA A 16 37.00 13.78 13.32
C ALA A 16 37.21 14.88 14.38
N ALA A 17 37.46 16.13 13.97
CA ALA A 17 37.81 17.20 14.91
C ALA A 17 37.32 18.59 14.48
N ALA A 18 36.00 18.80 14.30
CA ALA A 18 35.50 20.16 14.09
C ALA A 18 33.99 20.41 14.34
N VAL A 19 33.28 19.64 15.17
CA VAL A 19 31.88 19.98 15.53
C VAL A 19 31.61 19.78 17.02
N LEU A 20 32.35 20.55 17.84
CA LEU A 20 32.10 20.74 19.27
C LEU A 20 32.15 22.25 19.55
N SER A 21 31.14 23.00 19.10
CA SER A 21 30.89 24.34 19.62
C SER A 21 29.48 24.79 19.26
N GLY A 22 28.60 24.95 20.25
CA GLY A 22 27.39 25.73 20.04
C GLY A 22 26.10 25.35 20.77
N CYS A 23 26.12 24.65 21.91
CA CYS A 23 24.93 24.63 22.79
C CYS A 23 24.82 25.98 23.53
N LYS A 24 24.21 26.98 22.88
CA LYS A 24 23.74 28.20 23.55
C LYS A 24 22.27 28.01 23.93
N ALA A 25 22.06 27.81 25.22
CA ALA A 25 20.75 27.92 25.86
C ALA A 25 20.21 29.34 25.71
N ALA A 26 18.97 29.50 25.22
CA ALA A 26 18.17 30.70 25.43
C ALA A 26 16.69 30.43 25.14
N GLY A 27 15.84 30.79 26.09
CA GLY A 27 14.47 31.21 25.81
C GLY A 27 13.36 30.20 26.14
N SER A 28 13.10 29.98 27.42
CA SER A 28 11.78 29.57 27.88
C SER A 28 10.81 30.70 27.58
N THR A 29 10.12 30.62 26.43
CA THR A 29 9.07 31.57 26.06
C THR A 29 7.77 31.04 26.63
N THR A 30 7.32 31.66 27.72
CA THR A 30 6.03 31.39 28.36
C THR A 30 4.93 31.73 27.35
N LEU A 31 4.31 30.73 26.74
CA LEU A 31 3.11 30.89 25.93
C LEU A 31 1.97 31.34 26.85
N GLY A 32 1.64 32.63 26.78
CA GLY A 32 0.42 33.17 27.35
C GLY A 32 -0.78 32.52 26.66
N TYR A 33 -1.54 31.75 27.42
CA TYR A 33 -2.85 31.26 27.01
C TYR A 33 -3.80 32.46 26.98
N PRO A 34 -4.40 32.83 25.84
CA PRO A 34 -5.52 33.76 25.86
C PRO A 34 -6.68 33.08 26.59
N ASP A 35 -7.16 33.77 27.63
CA ASP A 35 -8.39 33.47 28.35
C ASP A 35 -9.58 33.67 27.40
N VAL A 36 -9.98 32.60 26.71
CA VAL A 36 -11.18 32.58 25.87
C VAL A 36 -12.36 32.08 26.69
N ALA A 37 -12.88 32.96 27.52
CA ALA A 37 -14.20 32.85 28.10
C ALA A 37 -15.25 33.23 27.03
N GLU A 38 -15.80 32.25 26.33
CA GLU A 38 -17.17 32.33 25.82
C GLU A 38 -17.68 30.93 25.44
N ALA A 39 -18.41 30.32 26.38
CA ALA A 39 -19.16 29.11 26.14
C ALA A 39 -20.31 29.43 25.18
N GLN A 40 -20.08 29.22 23.88
CA GLN A 40 -21.15 29.27 22.90
C GLN A 40 -22.08 28.07 23.10
N ALA A 41 -23.36 28.36 23.34
CA ALA A 41 -24.41 27.38 23.46
C ALA A 41 -24.48 26.53 22.18
N ILE A 42 -24.12 25.25 22.33
CA ILE A 42 -24.15 24.26 21.26
C ILE A 42 -25.63 24.05 20.89
N THR A 43 -26.04 24.56 19.74
CA THR A 43 -27.35 24.25 19.17
C THR A 43 -27.35 22.77 18.78
N PRO A 44 -28.34 21.97 19.20
CA PRO A 44 -28.41 20.57 18.81
C PRO A 44 -28.57 20.49 17.29
N VAL A 45 -27.54 19.98 16.61
CA VAL A 45 -27.61 19.65 15.18
C VAL A 45 -28.71 18.61 15.04
N ALA A 46 -29.74 18.96 14.25
CA ALA A 46 -30.81 18.05 13.89
C ALA A 46 -30.20 16.74 13.40
N ALA A 47 -30.74 15.62 13.89
CA ALA A 47 -30.29 14.27 13.56
C ALA A 47 -30.18 14.12 12.04
N SER A 48 -28.95 14.25 11.55
CA SER A 48 -28.60 13.90 10.18
C SER A 48 -28.90 12.42 10.06
N GLU A 49 -29.78 12.06 9.13
CA GLU A 49 -30.03 10.68 8.76
C GLU A 49 -28.68 9.98 8.63
N ALA A 50 -28.51 8.89 9.39
CA ALA A 50 -27.27 8.13 9.38
C ALA A 50 -26.96 7.80 7.91
N PRO A 51 -25.76 8.13 7.41
CA PRO A 51 -25.38 7.76 6.06
C PRO A 51 -25.63 6.26 5.92
N ALA A 52 -26.37 5.89 4.85
CA ALA A 52 -26.71 4.50 4.56
C ALA A 52 -25.45 3.65 4.76
N ASP A 53 -25.56 2.62 5.61
CA ASP A 53 -24.47 1.74 5.97
C ASP A 53 -23.75 1.28 4.70
N PRO A 54 -22.52 1.78 4.41
CA PRO A 54 -21.81 1.44 3.19
C PRO A 54 -21.38 -0.04 3.17
N GLY A 55 -21.71 -0.83 4.20
CA GLY A 55 -21.37 -2.24 4.33
C GLY A 55 -22.42 -3.23 3.81
N SER A 56 -23.65 -2.83 3.50
CA SER A 56 -24.68 -3.78 3.05
C SER A 56 -24.73 -3.91 1.52
N TYR A 57 -23.61 -4.32 0.92
CA TYR A 57 -23.68 -4.90 -0.43
C TYR A 57 -24.36 -6.26 -0.29
N PRO A 58 -25.45 -6.53 -1.03
CA PRO A 58 -25.99 -7.87 -1.07
C PRO A 58 -24.87 -8.78 -1.57
N TYR A 59 -24.37 -9.65 -0.70
CA TYR A 59 -23.43 -10.69 -1.11
C TYR A 59 -24.16 -11.44 -2.22
N PRO A 60 -23.66 -11.42 -3.46
CA PRO A 60 -24.30 -12.18 -4.53
C PRO A 60 -24.42 -13.61 -4.02
N ASP A 61 -25.63 -14.14 -4.13
CA ASP A 61 -26.00 -15.51 -3.75
C ASP A 61 -24.84 -16.42 -4.16
N GLN A 62 -24.19 -17.01 -3.16
CA GLN A 62 -22.80 -17.49 -3.21
C GLN A 62 -22.63 -18.54 -4.31
N ALA A 63 -22.43 -18.08 -5.55
CA ALA A 63 -22.24 -18.95 -6.69
C ALA A 63 -21.01 -19.80 -6.40
N ALA A 64 -21.14 -21.12 -6.64
CA ALA A 64 -20.06 -22.06 -6.36
C ALA A 64 -18.74 -21.52 -6.94
N ALA A 65 -17.72 -21.42 -6.09
CA ALA A 65 -16.42 -20.91 -6.50
C ALA A 65 -15.95 -21.67 -7.76
N PRO A 66 -15.46 -20.96 -8.79
CA PRO A 66 -14.94 -21.59 -9.99
C PRO A 66 -13.87 -22.63 -9.65
N ALA A 67 -13.83 -23.72 -10.41
CA ALA A 67 -12.87 -24.79 -10.17
C ALA A 67 -11.43 -24.26 -10.17
N ALA A 68 -10.68 -24.65 -9.15
CA ALA A 68 -9.25 -24.42 -9.02
C ALA A 68 -8.49 -24.88 -10.28
N GLY A 69 -7.52 -24.08 -10.72
CA GLY A 69 -6.49 -24.54 -11.65
C GLY A 69 -5.47 -25.45 -10.94
N PRO A 70 -4.53 -26.05 -11.71
CA PRO A 70 -3.39 -26.74 -11.12
C PRO A 70 -2.60 -25.79 -10.20
N ALA A 71 -2.10 -26.31 -9.08
CA ALA A 71 -1.35 -25.57 -8.05
C ALA A 71 -2.14 -24.56 -7.20
N GLY A 72 -3.47 -24.70 -7.10
CA GLY A 72 -4.26 -23.90 -6.16
C GLY A 72 -4.49 -22.45 -6.59
N LEU A 73 -4.25 -22.15 -7.87
CA LEU A 73 -4.43 -20.82 -8.46
C LEU A 73 -5.73 -20.74 -9.25
N TYR A 74 -6.35 -19.58 -9.22
CA TYR A 74 -7.46 -19.23 -10.10
C TYR A 74 -6.93 -18.52 -11.36
N PRO A 75 -7.52 -18.81 -12.53
CA PRO A 75 -7.17 -18.10 -13.74
C PRO A 75 -7.57 -16.62 -13.62
N LEU A 76 -6.77 -15.71 -14.19
CA LEU A 76 -7.09 -14.27 -14.22
C LEU A 76 -8.38 -13.97 -15.01
N SER A 77 -8.81 -14.89 -15.87
CA SER A 77 -10.08 -14.83 -16.59
C SER A 77 -11.31 -15.05 -15.71
N MET A 78 -11.12 -15.41 -14.44
CA MET A 78 -12.21 -15.53 -13.47
C MET A 78 -12.99 -14.22 -13.36
N ARG A 79 -14.29 -14.34 -13.08
CA ARG A 79 -15.15 -13.21 -12.69
C ARG A 79 -15.58 -13.40 -11.24
N THR A 80 -15.38 -12.37 -10.45
CA THR A 80 -15.72 -12.29 -9.03
C THR A 80 -17.18 -11.92 -8.81
N GLY A 81 -17.85 -11.37 -9.84
CA GLY A 81 -19.18 -10.79 -9.72
C GLY A 81 -19.17 -9.36 -9.15
N LEU A 82 -17.97 -8.83 -8.84
CA LEU A 82 -17.74 -7.45 -8.44
C LEU A 82 -17.14 -6.68 -9.63
N PRO A 83 -17.93 -5.86 -10.35
CA PRO A 83 -17.48 -5.19 -11.58
C PRO A 83 -16.17 -4.41 -11.41
N GLU A 84 -15.96 -3.82 -10.23
CA GLU A 84 -14.76 -3.08 -9.87
C GLU A 84 -13.49 -3.94 -9.83
N LEU A 85 -13.59 -5.21 -9.42
CA LEU A 85 -12.45 -6.13 -9.38
C LEU A 85 -12.26 -6.81 -10.73
N ASP A 86 -13.36 -7.11 -11.41
CA ASP A 86 -13.35 -7.77 -12.72
C ASP A 86 -12.64 -6.91 -13.79
N ALA A 87 -12.75 -5.58 -13.69
CA ALA A 87 -11.98 -4.66 -14.54
C ALA A 87 -10.46 -4.76 -14.30
N VAL A 88 -10.03 -4.86 -13.03
CA VAL A 88 -8.61 -5.04 -12.68
C VAL A 88 -8.12 -6.39 -13.17
N LEU A 89 -8.88 -7.47 -12.94
CA LEU A 89 -8.53 -8.82 -13.39
C LEU A 89 -8.43 -8.91 -14.92
N ALA A 90 -9.33 -8.26 -15.67
CA ALA A 90 -9.26 -8.21 -17.12
C ALA A 90 -8.00 -7.49 -17.64
N ALA A 91 -7.58 -6.41 -16.98
CA ALA A 91 -6.35 -5.71 -17.32
C ALA A 91 -5.09 -6.56 -17.00
N LEU A 92 -5.11 -7.31 -15.89
CA LEU A 92 -4.03 -8.25 -15.55
C LEU A 92 -3.96 -9.43 -16.55
N GLU A 93 -5.11 -10.01 -16.91
CA GLU A 93 -5.22 -11.13 -17.85
C GLU A 93 -4.61 -10.79 -19.22
N THR A 94 -4.89 -9.59 -19.72
CA THR A 94 -4.41 -9.11 -21.02
C THR A 94 -3.01 -8.51 -20.96
N ARG A 95 -2.40 -8.42 -19.77
CA ARG A 95 -1.15 -7.70 -19.51
C ARG A 95 -1.19 -6.25 -20.04
N ASP A 96 -2.37 -5.63 -20.01
CA ASP A 96 -2.57 -4.24 -20.42
C ASP A 96 -2.05 -3.30 -19.33
N THR A 97 -0.74 -3.03 -19.35
CA THR A 97 -0.11 -2.14 -18.38
C THR A 97 -0.69 -0.73 -18.44
N ALA A 98 -1.07 -0.23 -19.63
CA ALA A 98 -1.70 1.08 -19.76
C ALA A 98 -3.09 1.10 -19.10
N GLY A 99 -3.87 0.04 -19.31
CA GLY A 99 -5.13 -0.20 -18.61
C GLY A 99 -4.96 -0.23 -17.09
N LEU A 100 -3.98 -0.98 -16.58
CA LEU A 100 -3.68 -1.02 -15.15
C LEU A 100 -3.28 0.35 -14.60
N VAL A 101 -2.42 1.09 -15.29
CA VAL A 101 -2.03 2.45 -14.88
C VAL A 101 -3.25 3.38 -14.84
N SER A 102 -4.20 3.23 -15.76
CA SER A 102 -5.44 4.03 -15.77
C SER A 102 -6.36 3.73 -14.59
N LEU A 103 -6.25 2.53 -14.01
CA LEU A 103 -6.97 2.12 -12.81
C LEU A 103 -6.27 2.56 -11.51
N VAL A 104 -5.05 3.12 -11.57
CA VAL A 104 -4.35 3.58 -10.37
C VAL A 104 -4.90 4.93 -9.90
N LYS A 105 -5.29 4.99 -8.62
CA LYS A 105 -5.63 6.25 -7.94
C LYS A 105 -4.45 6.70 -7.08
N LEU A 106 -3.75 7.71 -7.57
CA LEU A 106 -2.64 8.32 -6.84
C LEU A 106 -3.15 9.19 -5.68
N GLN A 107 -2.31 9.28 -4.66
CA GLN A 107 -2.50 10.10 -3.47
C GLN A 107 -1.56 11.29 -3.51
N LEU A 108 -2.03 12.44 -3.04
CA LEU A 108 -1.19 13.61 -2.83
C LEU A 108 -0.51 13.51 -1.47
N VAL A 109 0.81 13.44 -1.47
CA VAL A 109 1.63 13.44 -0.24
C VAL A 109 2.67 14.54 -0.31
N ALA A 110 3.03 15.11 0.84
CA ALA A 110 4.13 16.06 0.91
C ALA A 110 5.48 15.32 0.83
N CYS A 111 6.33 15.68 -0.11
CA CYS A 111 7.67 15.10 -0.21
C CYS A 111 8.65 15.76 0.78
N GLY A 112 9.68 15.04 1.20
CA GLY A 112 10.82 15.61 1.92
C GLY A 112 10.53 16.20 3.31
N VAL A 113 9.50 15.75 4.01
CA VAL A 113 9.18 16.17 5.40
C VAL A 113 9.68 15.13 6.39
N ASP A 114 10.45 15.56 7.39
CA ASP A 114 11.37 14.75 8.23
C ASP A 114 10.75 13.67 9.14
N ASP A 115 9.43 13.44 9.12
CA ASP A 115 8.73 12.63 10.15
C ASP A 115 8.03 11.36 9.61
N GLN A 116 8.27 11.01 8.34
CA GLN A 116 7.73 9.81 7.68
C GLN A 116 8.86 9.10 6.91
N PRO A 117 8.80 7.79 6.63
CA PRO A 117 9.72 7.13 5.68
C PRO A 117 9.67 7.90 4.35
N MET A 118 10.68 8.75 4.15
CA MET A 118 10.58 9.95 3.32
C MET A 118 10.51 9.59 1.83
N LEU A 119 9.43 10.00 1.18
CA LEU A 119 9.46 10.20 -0.26
C LEU A 119 10.40 11.38 -0.55
N ALA A 120 11.53 11.09 -1.17
CA ALA A 120 12.42 12.14 -1.67
C ALA A 120 11.64 13.02 -2.67
N CYS A 121 11.80 14.34 -2.54
CA CYS A 121 11.24 15.25 -3.53
C CYS A 121 11.89 15.01 -4.89
N PRO A 122 11.12 15.06 -5.99
CA PRO A 122 11.68 15.08 -7.33
C PRO A 122 12.69 16.24 -7.48
N GLU A 123 13.61 16.09 -8.43
CA GLU A 123 14.62 17.12 -8.68
C GLU A 123 13.96 18.48 -8.98
N GLY A 124 14.42 19.53 -8.30
CA GLY A 124 13.88 20.88 -8.44
C GLY A 124 12.57 21.15 -7.66
N VAL A 125 11.97 20.14 -7.02
CA VAL A 125 10.78 20.31 -6.18
C VAL A 125 11.19 20.65 -4.74
N LYS A 126 10.56 21.67 -4.16
CA LYS A 126 10.81 22.07 -2.77
C LYS A 126 10.25 21.03 -1.79
N ALA A 127 10.96 20.82 -0.67
CA ALA A 127 10.44 20.07 0.47
C ALA A 127 9.08 20.61 0.92
N GLY A 128 8.18 19.70 1.27
CA GLY A 128 6.79 19.99 1.62
C GLY A 128 5.84 20.13 0.42
N ALA A 129 6.33 20.13 -0.82
CA ALA A 129 5.46 20.17 -1.99
C ALA A 129 4.64 18.87 -2.11
N GLN A 130 3.39 19.01 -2.55
CA GLN A 130 2.54 17.87 -2.82
C GLN A 130 2.96 17.19 -4.12
N VAL A 131 3.09 15.87 -4.07
CA VAL A 131 3.40 15.01 -5.21
C VAL A 131 2.42 13.84 -5.24
N GLU A 132 2.07 13.40 -6.44
CA GLU A 132 1.17 12.26 -6.64
C GLU A 132 1.95 10.95 -6.57
N VAL A 133 1.55 10.05 -5.67
CA VAL A 133 2.16 8.73 -5.52
C VAL A 133 1.16 7.62 -5.27
N LEU A 134 1.55 6.40 -5.61
CA LEU A 134 0.91 5.18 -5.17
C LEU A 134 1.66 4.65 -3.95
N PRO A 135 1.00 4.41 -2.80
CA PRO A 135 1.56 3.61 -1.72
C PRO A 135 2.08 2.28 -2.25
N TYR A 136 3.35 2.03 -2.00
CA TYR A 136 4.05 0.88 -2.54
C TYR A 136 4.92 0.23 -1.47
N VAL A 137 4.67 -1.04 -1.17
CA VAL A 137 5.50 -1.78 -0.22
C VAL A 137 6.43 -2.70 -0.99
N ALA A 138 7.72 -2.37 -0.98
CA ALA A 138 8.80 -3.27 -1.39
C ALA A 138 10.02 -3.02 -0.48
N GLU A 139 11.02 -3.90 -0.53
CA GLU A 139 12.17 -3.98 0.40
C GLU A 139 12.78 -2.64 0.87
N THR A 140 12.77 -1.60 0.04
CA THR A 140 13.39 -0.30 0.34
C THR A 140 12.53 0.93 0.03
N ARG A 141 11.28 0.74 -0.45
CA ARG A 141 10.44 1.85 -0.93
C ARG A 141 9.05 1.76 -0.34
N SER A 142 8.51 2.93 0.01
CA SER A 142 7.16 3.10 0.58
C SER A 142 6.17 3.74 -0.41
N TYR A 143 6.66 4.27 -1.55
CA TYR A 143 5.88 5.02 -2.52
C TYR A 143 6.42 4.85 -3.94
N LEU A 144 5.52 4.91 -4.93
CA LEU A 144 5.82 4.98 -6.36
C LEU A 144 5.28 6.28 -6.95
N ALA A 145 6.15 7.06 -7.58
CA ALA A 145 5.73 8.19 -8.40
C ALA A 145 5.11 7.70 -9.72
N ARG A 146 4.36 8.60 -10.39
CA ARG A 146 3.65 8.31 -11.64
C ARG A 146 4.55 7.69 -12.71
N GLU A 147 5.77 8.20 -12.86
CA GLU A 147 6.75 7.75 -13.87
C GLU A 147 7.23 6.31 -13.64
N GLY A 148 7.11 5.79 -12.40
CA GLY A 148 7.51 4.43 -12.04
C GLY A 148 6.39 3.39 -12.13
N LEU A 149 5.13 3.82 -12.35
CA LEU A 149 3.97 2.92 -12.28
C LEU A 149 4.01 1.83 -13.35
N GLU A 150 4.33 2.20 -14.59
CA GLU A 150 4.32 1.25 -15.71
C GLU A 150 5.28 0.09 -15.44
N GLN A 151 6.51 0.39 -15.02
CA GLN A 151 7.49 -0.63 -14.67
C GLN A 151 7.07 -1.46 -13.44
N ALA A 152 6.49 -0.82 -12.43
CA ALA A 152 6.06 -1.52 -11.21
C ALA A 152 4.87 -2.47 -11.44
N LEU A 153 4.00 -2.16 -12.40
CA LEU A 153 2.81 -2.94 -12.76
C LEU A 153 3.07 -4.01 -13.82
N GLN A 154 4.28 -4.07 -14.40
CA GLN A 154 4.74 -5.20 -15.22
C GLN A 154 5.07 -6.40 -14.33
N LEU A 155 4.03 -6.97 -13.72
CA LEU A 155 4.14 -8.12 -12.83
C LEU A 155 4.10 -9.42 -13.62
N PRO A 156 5.05 -10.36 -13.42
CA PRO A 156 5.02 -11.67 -14.07
C PRO A 156 4.00 -12.58 -13.37
N ILE A 157 2.70 -12.28 -13.51
CA ILE A 157 1.62 -12.96 -12.79
C ILE A 157 1.29 -14.29 -13.44
N THR A 158 1.18 -15.34 -12.61
CA THR A 158 0.77 -16.69 -13.03
C THR A 158 -0.70 -16.99 -12.70
N GLY A 159 -1.26 -16.33 -11.69
CA GLY A 159 -2.68 -16.46 -11.35
C GLY A 159 -3.09 -15.67 -10.12
N LEU A 160 -4.40 -15.65 -9.87
CA LEU A 160 -4.98 -15.14 -8.64
C LEU A 160 -4.93 -16.25 -7.58
N TYR A 161 -4.33 -15.98 -6.43
CA TYR A 161 -4.23 -16.94 -5.33
C TYR A 161 -5.42 -16.82 -4.38
N ALA A 162 -5.76 -15.60 -3.97
CA ALA A 162 -6.88 -15.32 -3.07
C ALA A 162 -7.44 -13.90 -3.26
N LEU A 163 -8.67 -13.70 -2.80
CA LEU A 163 -9.31 -12.39 -2.67
C LEU A 163 -9.77 -12.22 -1.22
N THR A 164 -9.37 -11.13 -0.58
CA THR A 164 -9.77 -10.83 0.80
C THR A 164 -10.38 -9.44 0.93
N GLN A 165 -11.13 -9.24 2.00
CA GLN A 165 -11.45 -7.93 2.57
C GLN A 165 -10.40 -7.64 3.64
N PRO A 166 -9.38 -6.82 3.33
CA PRO A 166 -8.25 -6.62 4.23
C PRO A 166 -8.71 -5.97 5.55
N ILE A 167 -8.04 -6.31 6.64
CA ILE A 167 -8.20 -5.57 7.89
C ILE A 167 -7.56 -4.20 7.70
N VAL A 168 -8.22 -3.16 8.24
CA VAL A 168 -7.59 -1.84 8.33
C VAL A 168 -6.39 -1.97 9.25
N ASP A 169 -5.19 -1.94 8.67
CA ASP A 169 -3.94 -1.97 9.42
C ASP A 169 -3.80 -0.65 10.22
N PRO A 170 -3.90 -0.68 11.55
CA PRO A 170 -3.80 0.53 12.37
C PRO A 170 -2.36 1.09 12.40
N SER A 171 -1.37 0.31 11.96
CA SER A 171 0.03 0.74 11.87
C SER A 171 0.39 1.38 10.52
N ALA A 172 -0.47 1.24 9.52
CA ALA A 172 -0.27 1.90 8.23
C ALA A 172 -0.31 3.43 8.41
N PRO A 173 0.52 4.20 7.66
CA PRO A 173 0.44 5.64 7.66
C PRO A 173 -1.01 6.10 7.38
N ALA A 174 -1.52 7.07 8.14
CA ALA A 174 -2.89 7.56 7.99
C ALA A 174 -3.22 8.09 6.58
N VAL A 175 -2.19 8.43 5.80
CA VAL A 175 -2.31 8.84 4.40
C VAL A 175 -2.63 7.67 3.45
N TRP A 176 -2.27 6.44 3.81
CA TRP A 176 -2.57 5.26 3.01
C TRP A 176 -4.05 4.92 3.11
N GLN A 177 -4.75 5.03 1.99
CA GLN A 177 -6.15 4.66 1.94
C GLN A 177 -6.23 3.14 2.01
N PRO A 178 -6.99 2.57 2.97
CA PRO A 178 -7.22 1.14 2.96
C PRO A 178 -8.00 0.77 1.70
N GLY A 179 -7.56 -0.29 1.01
CA GLY A 179 -8.38 -0.94 0.00
C GLY A 179 -9.62 -1.56 0.64
N THR A 180 -10.72 -1.63 -0.09
CA THR A 180 -11.89 -2.44 0.34
C THR A 180 -11.69 -3.91 0.03
N HIS A 181 -10.82 -4.21 -0.93
CA HIS A 181 -10.46 -5.55 -1.36
C HIS A 181 -8.95 -5.65 -1.55
N ALA A 182 -8.40 -6.86 -1.40
CA ALA A 182 -7.03 -7.17 -1.72
C ALA A 182 -6.98 -8.41 -2.65
N LEU A 183 -6.37 -8.23 -3.83
CA LEU A 183 -6.09 -9.31 -4.77
C LEU A 183 -4.68 -9.84 -4.48
N ILE A 184 -4.57 -11.09 -4.03
CA ILE A 184 -3.29 -11.73 -3.76
C ILE A 184 -2.90 -12.53 -5.01
N LEU A 185 -1.82 -12.12 -5.66
CA LEU A 185 -1.36 -12.63 -6.95
C LEU A 185 -0.13 -13.51 -6.77
N ALA A 186 -0.15 -14.67 -7.40
CA ALA A 186 1.03 -15.51 -7.56
C ALA A 186 1.87 -14.99 -8.74
N LEU A 187 3.19 -14.92 -8.55
CA LEU A 187 4.14 -14.53 -9.58
C LEU A 187 4.83 -15.78 -10.19
N GLU A 188 5.59 -15.58 -11.26
CA GLU A 188 6.40 -16.65 -11.89
C GLU A 188 7.43 -17.23 -10.91
N GLU A 189 8.01 -16.39 -10.05
CA GLU A 189 8.85 -16.82 -8.94
C GLU A 189 7.96 -17.19 -7.74
N PRO A 190 7.88 -18.48 -7.33
CA PRO A 190 6.93 -18.94 -6.30
C PRO A 190 7.26 -18.43 -4.89
N SER A 191 8.50 -17.97 -4.69
CA SER A 191 8.94 -17.30 -3.46
C SER A 191 8.55 -15.81 -3.43
N GLN A 192 7.82 -15.32 -4.43
CA GLN A 192 7.34 -13.94 -4.49
C GLN A 192 5.83 -13.88 -4.70
N SER A 193 5.24 -12.77 -4.26
CA SER A 193 3.82 -12.47 -4.45
C SER A 193 3.61 -10.96 -4.58
N ALA A 194 2.47 -10.59 -5.14
CA ALA A 194 2.01 -9.21 -5.19
C ALA A 194 0.61 -9.09 -4.61
N VAL A 195 0.33 -7.99 -3.92
CA VAL A 195 -1.00 -7.66 -3.41
C VAL A 195 -1.44 -6.34 -4.02
N LEU A 196 -2.58 -6.36 -4.71
CA LEU A 196 -3.25 -5.15 -5.19
C LEU A 196 -4.40 -4.81 -4.27
N HIS A 197 -4.35 -3.66 -3.62
CA HIS A 197 -5.47 -3.15 -2.86
C HIS A 197 -6.37 -2.32 -3.77
N VAL A 198 -7.64 -2.70 -3.84
CA VAL A 198 -8.63 -2.08 -4.72
C VAL A 198 -9.70 -1.41 -3.87
N ARG A 199 -10.10 -0.21 -4.27
CA ARG A 199 -11.20 0.55 -3.68
C ARG A 199 -11.95 1.28 -4.79
N GLU A 200 -13.26 1.08 -4.87
CA GLU A 200 -14.12 1.76 -5.86
C GLU A 200 -13.62 1.58 -7.31
N GLY A 201 -13.06 0.40 -7.63
CA GLY A 201 -12.51 0.09 -8.97
C GLY A 201 -11.12 0.63 -9.25
N ALA A 202 -10.51 1.33 -8.29
CA ALA A 202 -9.15 1.84 -8.43
C ALA A 202 -8.15 1.06 -7.58
N ILE A 203 -6.96 0.84 -8.13
CA ILE A 203 -5.79 0.35 -7.40
C ILE A 203 -5.25 1.50 -6.56
N VAL A 204 -5.33 1.35 -5.23
CA VAL A 204 -4.93 2.38 -4.25
C VAL A 204 -3.63 2.06 -3.52
N ARG A 205 -3.17 0.81 -3.59
CA ARG A 205 -1.88 0.36 -3.03
C ARG A 205 -1.38 -0.90 -3.74
N LEU A 206 -0.08 -1.00 -3.90
CA LEU A 206 0.62 -2.17 -4.44
C LEU A 206 1.64 -2.66 -3.41
N GLU A 207 1.65 -3.94 -3.11
CA GLU A 207 2.65 -4.55 -2.23
C GLU A 207 3.33 -5.69 -2.97
N ARG A 208 4.65 -5.80 -2.82
CA ARG A 208 5.45 -6.91 -3.35
C ARG A 208 6.21 -7.55 -2.23
N TYR A 209 5.98 -8.83 -2.06
CA TYR A 209 6.60 -9.63 -1.02
C TYR A 209 7.64 -10.56 -1.65
N ALA A 210 8.80 -10.66 -1.00
CA ALA A 210 9.73 -11.78 -1.16
C ALA A 210 9.26 -12.98 -0.33
N ALA A 211 7.97 -13.31 -0.45
CA ALA A 211 7.34 -14.44 0.22
C ALA A 211 6.27 -15.08 -0.69
N ALA A 212 6.01 -16.36 -0.46
CA ALA A 212 4.96 -17.10 -1.16
C ALA A 212 3.57 -16.48 -0.93
N PRO A 213 2.62 -16.65 -1.87
CA PRO A 213 1.29 -16.04 -1.77
C PRO A 213 0.54 -16.30 -0.45
N ILE A 214 0.69 -17.49 0.13
CA ILE A 214 0.06 -17.83 1.42
C ILE A 214 0.51 -16.92 2.55
N GLU A 215 1.78 -16.50 2.55
CA GLU A 215 2.32 -15.57 3.55
C GLU A 215 1.79 -14.15 3.31
N ALA A 216 1.59 -13.75 2.05
CA ALA A 216 0.94 -12.47 1.73
C ALA A 216 -0.53 -12.44 2.18
N VAL A 217 -1.27 -13.54 2.07
CA VAL A 217 -2.63 -13.63 2.63
C VAL A 217 -2.61 -13.46 4.16
N LYS A 218 -1.65 -14.10 4.86
CA LYS A 218 -1.50 -13.92 6.32
C LYS A 218 -1.14 -12.49 6.70
N ALA A 219 -0.24 -11.86 5.96
CA ALA A 219 0.18 -10.47 6.20
C ALA A 219 -0.95 -9.46 5.92
N THR A 220 -1.73 -9.70 4.87
CA THR A 220 -2.89 -8.88 4.50
C THR A 220 -4.03 -9.03 5.53
N GLY A 221 -4.24 -10.26 6.01
CA GLY A 221 -5.31 -10.61 6.93
C GLY A 221 -6.72 -10.37 6.37
N GLY A 222 -7.69 -10.40 7.28
CA GLY A 222 -9.09 -10.09 7.00
C GLY A 222 -9.94 -11.24 6.50
N ALA A 223 -11.17 -10.91 6.10
CA ALA A 223 -12.15 -11.90 5.70
C ALA A 223 -11.82 -12.41 4.30
N ILE A 224 -11.70 -13.72 4.15
CA ILE A 224 -11.43 -14.35 2.86
C ILE A 224 -12.75 -14.41 2.07
N ILE A 225 -12.79 -13.79 0.89
CA ILE A 225 -13.90 -13.90 -0.07
C ILE A 225 -13.66 -15.10 -0.98
N LEU A 226 -12.42 -15.23 -1.47
CA LEU A 226 -11.99 -16.35 -2.30
C LEU A 226 -10.75 -16.98 -1.66
N ALA A 227 -10.94 -18.17 -1.11
CA ALA A 227 -9.87 -18.94 -0.46
C ALA A 227 -8.92 -19.55 -1.49
N PRO A 228 -7.66 -19.83 -1.10
CA PRO A 228 -6.74 -20.60 -1.92
C PRO A 228 -7.36 -21.90 -2.42
N ALA A 229 -7.14 -22.20 -3.69
CA ALA A 229 -7.84 -23.29 -4.35
C ALA A 229 -7.22 -24.67 -4.01
N ASP A 230 -6.04 -24.69 -3.39
CA ASP A 230 -5.38 -25.87 -2.81
C ASP A 230 -5.94 -26.28 -1.45
N GLY A 231 -6.92 -25.53 -0.91
CA GLY A 231 -7.53 -25.81 0.38
C GLY A 231 -6.63 -25.48 1.57
N SER A 232 -5.60 -24.65 1.40
CA SER A 232 -4.69 -24.25 2.48
C SER A 232 -5.33 -23.27 3.49
N THR A 233 -6.61 -23.45 3.81
CA THR A 233 -7.40 -22.61 4.71
C THR A 233 -7.17 -22.92 6.20
N ASP A 234 -6.58 -24.07 6.51
CA ASP A 234 -6.37 -24.55 7.90
C ASP A 234 -5.45 -23.65 8.76
N ILE A 235 -4.92 -22.57 8.18
CA ILE A 235 -4.00 -21.64 8.86
C ILE A 235 -4.72 -20.36 9.33
N TYR A 236 -6.03 -20.21 9.06
CA TYR A 236 -6.77 -19.02 9.47
C TYR A 236 -7.66 -19.33 10.67
N PRO A 237 -7.41 -18.73 11.86
CA PRO A 237 -8.43 -18.73 12.89
C PRO A 237 -9.66 -18.02 12.32
N ALA A 238 -10.83 -18.65 12.44
CA ALA A 238 -12.09 -17.97 12.18
C ALA A 238 -12.11 -16.67 13.02
N PRO A 239 -12.61 -15.54 12.46
CA PRO A 239 -12.66 -14.26 13.16
C PRO A 239 -13.43 -14.34 14.48
#